data_AF-A0A7W8S9D5-F1
#
_entry.id   AF-A0A7W8S9D5-F1
#
_cell.length_a   1.000
_cell.length_b   1.000
_cell.length_c   1.000
_cell.angle_alpha   90.00
_cell.angle_beta   90.00
_cell.angle_gamma   90.00
#
_symmetry.space_group_name_H-M   'P 1'
#
loop_
_entity.id
_entity.type
_entity.pdbx_description
1 polymer ?
#
loop_
_entity_poly.entity_id
_entity_poly.type
_entity_poly.pdbx_seq_one_letter_code
_entity_poly.pdbx_strand_id
1 'polypeptide(L)'
;MKRISTRVALLAGLIAVLYLGLFDHTPQGSECRKSAPAHGLYTAELCLLRWIPGRSGSPEYVGRLFDAKTGKLLAQRTFSTPVPDLFWSTGLRYSLNPYSPPRYLGPSVEFSRGDGGEGDSSISLPPSFWDKLAAARPRL
;
A
#
# COMPACT_ATOMS: atom_id res chain seq x y z
N MET A 1 40.63 -7.64 -27.57
CA MET A 1 39.87 -8.29 -26.47
C MET A 1 39.05 -7.31 -25.60
N LYS A 2 39.52 -6.09 -25.28
CA LYS A 2 38.75 -5.09 -24.47
C LYS A 2 37.36 -4.68 -25.02
N ARG A 3 37.16 -4.64 -26.35
CA ARG A 3 35.87 -4.20 -26.95
C ARG A 3 34.72 -5.21 -26.82
N ILE A 4 35.02 -6.50 -26.66
CA ILE A 4 34.00 -7.54 -26.56
C ILE A 4 33.40 -7.55 -25.15
N SER A 5 34.21 -7.34 -24.10
CA SER A 5 33.73 -7.26 -22.72
C SER A 5 32.84 -6.04 -22.46
N THR A 6 33.12 -4.89 -23.11
CA THR A 6 32.27 -3.69 -22.98
C THR A 6 30.88 -3.90 -23.58
N ARG A 7 30.79 -4.59 -24.73
CA ARG A 7 29.50 -4.89 -25.38
C ARG A 7 28.67 -5.89 -24.57
N VAL A 8 29.31 -6.90 -23.98
CA VAL A 8 28.65 -7.86 -23.10
C VAL A 8 28.15 -7.18 -21.83
N ALA A 9 28.93 -6.28 -21.23
CA ALA A 9 28.51 -5.52 -20.05
C ALA A 9 27.32 -4.58 -20.35
N LEU A 10 27.32 -3.91 -21.51
CA LEU A 10 26.20 -3.08 -21.95
C LEU A 10 24.91 -3.90 -22.18
N LEU A 11 25.03 -5.07 -22.82
CA LEU A 11 23.90 -5.98 -23.02
C LEU A 11 23.34 -6.51 -21.70
N ALA A 12 24.21 -6.93 -20.77
CA ALA A 12 23.78 -7.38 -19.45
C ALA A 12 23.09 -6.27 -18.66
N GLY A 13 23.62 -5.04 -18.71
CA GLY A 13 23.00 -3.87 -18.08
C GLY A 13 21.64 -3.53 -18.68
N LEU A 14 21.49 -3.62 -20.00
CA LEU A 14 20.22 -3.36 -20.68
C LEU A 14 19.17 -4.44 -20.36
N ILE A 15 19.58 -5.72 -20.32
CA ILE A 15 18.71 -6.83 -19.90
C ILE A 15 18.27 -6.65 -18.44
N ALA A 16 19.18 -6.26 -17.55
CA ALA A 16 18.83 -5.97 -16.17
C ALA A 16 17.80 -4.84 -16.08
N VAL A 17 18.02 -3.69 -16.74
CA VAL A 17 17.06 -2.58 -16.72
C VAL A 17 15.69 -2.98 -17.27
N LEU A 18 15.65 -3.76 -18.36
CA LEU A 18 14.42 -4.29 -18.92
C LEU A 18 13.72 -5.24 -17.94
N TYR A 19 14.46 -6.13 -17.28
CA TYR A 19 13.91 -7.05 -16.30
C TYR A 19 13.29 -6.30 -15.12
N LEU A 20 13.98 -5.30 -14.56
CA LEU A 20 13.48 -4.48 -13.46
C LEU A 20 12.25 -3.61 -13.85
N GLY A 21 12.12 -3.26 -15.13
CA GLY A 21 11.04 -2.40 -15.63
C GLY A 21 9.80 -3.15 -16.14
N LEU A 22 9.97 -4.38 -16.63
CA LEU A 22 8.90 -5.19 -17.22
C LEU A 22 8.25 -6.15 -16.23
N PHE A 23 8.99 -6.62 -15.21
CA PHE A 23 8.43 -7.49 -14.19
C PHE A 23 7.83 -6.64 -13.07
N ASP A 24 6.51 -6.51 -13.09
CA ASP A 24 5.76 -5.91 -12.00
C ASP A 24 5.69 -6.92 -10.84
N HIS A 25 6.59 -6.79 -9.85
CA HIS A 25 6.51 -7.56 -8.61
C HIS A 25 5.55 -6.93 -7.58
N THR A 26 4.54 -6.17 -8.02
CA THR A 26 3.46 -5.79 -7.10
C THR A 26 2.83 -7.04 -6.50
N PRO A 27 2.76 -7.16 -5.16
CA PRO A 27 2.24 -8.35 -4.51
C PRO A 27 0.80 -8.62 -4.95
N GLN A 28 0.59 -9.65 -5.78
CA GLN A 28 -0.75 -10.03 -6.22
C GLN A 28 -1.40 -10.83 -5.09
N GLY A 29 -2.43 -10.26 -4.48
CA GLY A 29 -3.19 -10.92 -3.43
C GLY A 29 -4.43 -11.63 -3.97
N SER A 30 -4.92 -12.60 -3.20
CA SER A 30 -6.23 -13.23 -3.38
C SER A 30 -7.30 -12.54 -2.52
N GLU A 31 -8.57 -12.93 -2.69
CA GLU A 31 -9.69 -12.47 -1.84
C GLU A 31 -9.83 -10.94 -1.74
N CYS A 32 -9.61 -10.25 -2.86
CA CYS A 32 -9.64 -8.80 -2.91
C CYS A 32 -11.05 -8.25 -2.65
N ARG A 33 -11.16 -7.33 -1.68
CA ARG A 33 -12.36 -6.53 -1.40
C ARG A 33 -12.11 -5.09 -1.83
N LYS A 34 -13.04 -4.52 -2.58
CA LYS A 34 -13.01 -3.11 -2.98
C LYS A 34 -14.07 -2.31 -2.25
N SER A 35 -13.77 -1.05 -1.99
CA SER A 35 -14.71 -0.09 -1.43
C SER A 35 -14.41 1.29 -1.99
N ALA A 36 -15.43 2.13 -2.09
CA ALA A 36 -15.32 3.53 -2.44
C ALA A 36 -16.21 4.35 -1.49
N PRO A 37 -15.82 5.58 -1.13
CA PRO A 37 -16.72 6.49 -0.45
C PRO A 37 -17.87 6.86 -1.41
N ALA A 38 -19.06 7.15 -0.90
CA ALA A 38 -20.27 7.42 -1.69
C ALA A 38 -20.08 8.44 -2.83
N HIS A 39 -19.16 9.41 -2.68
CA HIS A 39 -18.82 10.42 -3.69
C HIS A 39 -17.29 10.64 -3.81
N GLY A 40 -16.51 9.61 -3.50
CA GLY A 40 -15.08 9.74 -3.28
C GLY A 40 -14.24 9.95 -4.54
N LEU A 41 -13.17 10.73 -4.39
CA LEU A 41 -12.09 10.82 -5.38
C LEU A 41 -11.19 9.56 -5.41
N TYR A 42 -11.43 8.64 -4.48
CA TYR A 42 -10.57 7.50 -4.25
C TYR A 42 -11.36 6.20 -4.19
N THR A 43 -10.73 5.12 -4.61
CA THR A 43 -11.20 3.74 -4.42
C THR A 43 -10.12 3.00 -3.64
N ALA A 44 -10.50 2.15 -2.70
CA ALA A 44 -9.58 1.34 -1.94
C ALA A 44 -9.82 -0.15 -2.20
N GLU A 45 -8.74 -0.92 -2.13
CA GLU A 45 -8.75 -2.38 -2.27
C GLU A 45 -7.94 -2.99 -1.14
N LEU A 46 -8.44 -4.09 -0.59
CA LEU A 46 -7.75 -4.91 0.39
C LEU A 46 -7.65 -6.33 -0.17
N CYS A 47 -6.45 -6.87 -0.32
CA CYS A 47 -6.23 -8.25 -0.76
C CYS A 47 -5.39 -9.03 0.26
N LEU A 48 -5.66 -10.32 0.39
CA LEU A 48 -4.86 -11.27 1.15
C LEU A 48 -3.60 -11.61 0.35
N LEU A 49 -2.41 -11.39 0.90
CA LEU A 49 -1.15 -11.80 0.26
C LEU A 49 -0.75 -13.22 0.65
N ARG A 50 -0.79 -13.50 1.95
CA ARG A 50 -0.30 -14.77 2.48
C ARG A 50 -1.09 -15.15 3.72
N TRP A 51 -1.67 -16.34 3.66
CA TRP A 51 -2.24 -16.98 4.83
C TRP A 51 -1.12 -17.61 5.66
N ILE A 52 -1.04 -17.24 6.95
CA ILE A 52 -0.07 -17.83 7.88
C ILE A 52 -0.83 -18.72 8.86
N PRO A 53 -0.77 -20.05 8.71
CA PRO A 53 -1.47 -20.97 9.61
C PRO A 53 -0.81 -20.99 11.00
N GLY A 54 -1.62 -20.94 12.06
CA GLY A 54 -1.13 -21.11 13.45
C GLY A 54 -1.92 -20.27 14.46
N ARG A 55 -1.75 -20.58 15.76
CA ARG A 55 -2.48 -19.93 16.87
C ARG A 55 -2.10 -18.46 17.10
N SER A 56 -0.96 -18.01 16.56
CA SER A 56 -0.42 -16.66 16.68
C SER A 56 -0.08 -16.01 15.33
N GLY A 57 -0.41 -16.66 14.21
CA GLY A 57 -0.10 -16.15 12.87
C GLY A 57 -1.15 -15.13 12.45
N SER A 58 -0.74 -13.89 12.20
CA SER A 58 -1.59 -12.91 11.53
C SER A 58 -1.38 -13.03 10.02
N PRO A 59 -2.42 -13.26 9.22
CA PRO A 59 -2.29 -13.24 7.76
C PRO A 59 -1.79 -11.89 7.27
N GLU A 60 -1.06 -11.91 6.15
CA GLU A 60 -0.51 -10.72 5.52
C GLU A 60 -1.46 -10.22 4.45
N TYR A 61 -1.67 -8.91 4.44
CA TYR A 61 -2.57 -8.22 3.53
C TYR A 61 -1.86 -7.07 2.82
N VAL A 62 -2.44 -6.66 1.70
CA VAL A 62 -2.09 -5.42 1.01
C VAL A 62 -3.31 -4.52 0.90
N GLY A 63 -3.18 -3.32 1.46
CA GLY A 63 -4.13 -2.22 1.28
C GLY A 63 -3.64 -1.31 0.15
N ARG A 64 -4.49 -1.06 -0.83
CA ARG A 64 -4.21 -0.19 -1.98
C ARG A 64 -5.21 0.93 -2.05
N LEU A 65 -4.72 2.09 -2.45
CA LEU A 65 -5.53 3.27 -2.73
C LEU A 65 -5.33 3.67 -4.18
N PHE A 66 -6.44 3.87 -4.87
CA PHE A 66 -6.49 4.26 -6.27
C PHE A 66 -7.21 5.59 -6.42
N ASP A 67 -6.83 6.32 -7.46
CA ASP A 67 -7.64 7.42 -7.98
C ASP A 67 -8.91 6.83 -8.62
N ALA A 68 -10.10 7.25 -8.17
CA ALA A 68 -11.37 6.66 -8.60
C ALA A 68 -11.65 6.92 -10.09
N LYS A 69 -11.12 8.01 -10.66
CA LYS A 69 -11.38 8.41 -12.05
C LYS A 69 -10.46 7.71 -13.04
N THR A 70 -9.19 7.59 -12.70
CA THR A 70 -8.15 7.07 -13.60
C THR A 70 -7.76 5.63 -13.32
N GLY A 71 -8.14 5.08 -12.15
CA GLY A 71 -7.69 3.77 -11.69
C GLY A 71 -6.21 3.71 -11.33
N LYS A 72 -5.52 4.86 -11.27
CA LYS A 72 -4.10 4.93 -10.97
C LYS A 72 -3.84 4.57 -9.50
N LEU A 73 -2.88 3.68 -9.24
CA LEU A 73 -2.41 3.39 -7.89
C LEU A 73 -1.74 4.64 -7.30
N LEU A 74 -2.26 5.11 -6.16
CA LEU A 74 -1.80 6.30 -5.45
C LEU A 74 -1.01 5.97 -4.19
N ALA A 75 -1.32 4.86 -3.53
CA ALA A 75 -0.62 4.41 -2.33
C ALA A 75 -0.84 2.91 -2.14
N GLN A 76 0.11 2.26 -1.47
CA GLN A 76 0.00 0.86 -1.10
C GLN A 76 0.72 0.61 0.23
N ARG A 77 0.09 -0.16 1.11
CA ARG A 77 0.63 -0.65 2.38
C ARG A 77 0.51 -2.15 2.47
N THR A 78 1.55 -2.81 2.96
CA THR A 78 1.52 -4.22 3.32
C THR A 78 1.55 -4.28 4.85
N PHE A 79 0.68 -5.09 5.43
CA PHE A 79 0.53 -5.17 6.89
C PHE A 79 -0.03 -6.55 7.27
N SER A 80 0.10 -6.91 8.53
CA SER A 80 -0.42 -8.15 9.08
C SER A 80 -1.54 -7.87 10.09
N THR A 81 -2.67 -8.55 9.96
CA THR A 81 -3.77 -8.42 10.93
C THR A 81 -4.58 -9.70 11.03
N PRO A 82 -5.04 -10.09 12.24
CA PRO A 82 -6.01 -11.17 12.39
C PRO A 82 -7.44 -10.74 11.99
N VAL A 83 -7.72 -9.44 11.96
CA VAL A 83 -9.07 -8.89 11.70
C VAL A 83 -8.99 -7.87 10.55
N PRO A 84 -8.89 -8.35 9.30
CA PRO A 84 -8.90 -7.47 8.13
C PRO A 84 -10.25 -6.77 8.00
N ASP A 85 -10.23 -5.46 7.76
CA ASP A 85 -11.44 -4.70 7.48
C ASP A 85 -11.15 -3.63 6.44
N LEU A 86 -12.16 -3.00 5.86
CA LEU A 86 -11.95 -1.88 4.95
C LEU A 86 -13.01 -0.83 5.21
N PHE A 87 -12.60 0.29 5.80
CA PHE A 87 -13.50 1.40 6.09
C PHE A 87 -12.82 2.76 5.90
N TRP A 88 -13.65 3.78 5.76
CA TRP A 88 -13.23 5.15 5.51
C TRP A 88 -13.46 5.99 6.75
N SER A 89 -12.41 6.69 7.20
CA SER A 89 -12.48 7.66 8.29
C SER A 89 -12.51 9.07 7.72
N THR A 90 -13.47 9.88 8.17
CA THR A 90 -13.54 11.31 7.83
C THR A 90 -12.54 12.15 8.63
N GLY A 91 -11.74 11.51 9.48
CA GLY A 91 -10.86 12.16 10.43
C GLY A 91 -11.49 12.28 11.82
N LEU A 92 -10.64 12.43 12.83
CA LEU A 92 -11.04 12.49 14.23
C LEU A 92 -10.37 13.67 14.92
N ARG A 93 -11.15 14.42 15.71
CA ARG A 93 -10.61 15.35 16.69
C ARG A 93 -10.56 14.64 18.04
N TYR A 94 -9.38 14.54 18.62
CA TYR A 94 -9.20 13.89 19.91
C TYR A 94 -8.28 14.72 20.81
N SER A 95 -8.47 14.60 22.12
CA SER A 95 -7.55 15.17 23.11
C SER A 95 -7.17 14.08 24.09
N LEU A 96 -5.86 13.95 24.35
CA LEU A 96 -5.33 12.96 25.29
C LEU A 96 -5.49 13.42 26.75
N ASN A 97 -5.67 14.73 26.97
CA ASN A 97 -5.87 15.34 28.28
C ASN A 97 -6.76 16.60 28.14
N PRO A 98 -7.73 16.84 29.04
CA PRO A 98 -8.58 18.03 29.04
C PRO A 98 -7.85 19.38 28.94
N TYR A 99 -6.57 19.46 29.36
CA TYR A 99 -5.78 20.70 29.31
C TYR A 99 -4.96 20.88 28.03
N SER A 100 -4.91 19.88 27.15
CA SER A 100 -4.17 19.96 25.88
C SER A 100 -5.09 20.34 24.72
N PRO A 101 -4.60 21.16 23.76
CA PRO A 101 -5.37 21.48 22.57
C PRO A 101 -5.69 20.19 21.79
N PRO A 102 -6.90 20.07 21.21
CA PRO A 102 -7.31 18.88 20.48
C PRO A 102 -6.41 18.68 19.26
N ARG A 103 -5.97 17.44 19.06
CA ARG A 103 -5.27 17.00 17.85
C ARG A 103 -6.28 16.60 16.79
N TYR A 104 -5.91 16.82 15.54
CA TYR A 104 -6.71 16.42 14.39
C TYR A 104 -5.99 15.31 13.64
N LEU A 105 -6.62 14.14 13.59
CA LEU A 105 -6.27 13.10 12.64
C LEU A 105 -7.09 13.36 11.37
N GLY A 106 -6.40 13.54 10.25
CA GLY A 106 -7.04 13.79 8.96
C GLY A 106 -7.85 12.58 8.48
N PRO A 107 -8.61 12.73 7.38
CA PRO A 107 -9.31 11.62 6.78
C PRO A 107 -8.31 10.54 6.32
N SER A 108 -8.72 9.29 6.41
CA SER A 108 -7.90 8.13 6.08
C SER A 108 -8.77 6.99 5.57
N VAL A 109 -8.14 6.02 4.91
CA VAL A 109 -8.71 4.68 4.74
C VAL A 109 -7.97 3.74 5.68
N GLU A 110 -8.72 2.89 6.35
CA GLU A 110 -8.21 1.91 7.31
C GLU A 110 -8.52 0.50 6.81
N PHE A 111 -7.54 -0.38 6.95
CA PHE A 111 -7.54 -1.73 6.40
C PHE A 111 -7.55 -2.84 7.48
N SER A 112 -7.68 -2.45 8.75
CA SER A 112 -7.75 -3.35 9.90
C SER A 112 -8.64 -2.74 10.97
N ARG A 113 -9.39 -3.56 11.68
CA ARG A 113 -10.19 -3.11 12.83
C ARG A 113 -9.42 -3.37 14.12
N GLY A 114 -8.96 -2.30 14.77
CA GLY A 114 -8.15 -2.37 16.00
C GLY A 114 -6.65 -2.44 15.73
N ASP A 115 -5.92 -3.10 16.62
CA ASP A 115 -4.46 -3.24 16.61
C ASP A 115 -4.02 -3.95 15.31
N GLY A 116 -3.60 -3.18 14.31
CA GLY A 116 -2.80 -3.74 13.21
C GLY A 116 -1.56 -4.38 13.83
N GLY A 117 -1.28 -5.64 13.48
CA GLY A 117 -0.14 -6.36 14.04
C GLY A 117 1.18 -5.68 13.65
N GLU A 118 1.80 -6.15 12.58
CA GLU A 118 3.01 -5.53 12.05
C GLU A 118 2.67 -4.70 10.80
N GLY A 119 3.12 -3.43 10.78
CA GLY A 119 2.94 -2.51 9.67
C GLY A 119 1.82 -1.48 9.85
N ASP A 120 1.78 -0.51 8.94
CA ASP A 120 0.76 0.54 8.90
C ASP A 120 -0.44 0.03 8.07
N SER A 121 -1.57 -0.20 8.76
CA SER A 121 -2.83 -0.62 8.15
C SER A 121 -3.71 0.56 7.72
N SER A 122 -3.16 1.78 7.70
CA SER A 122 -3.89 2.98 7.32
C SER A 122 -3.19 3.73 6.18
N ILE A 123 -3.97 4.46 5.37
CA ILE A 123 -3.45 5.39 4.38
C ILE A 123 -4.15 6.73 4.59
N SER A 124 -3.37 7.78 4.84
CA SER A 124 -3.87 9.14 4.99
C SER A 124 -4.41 9.72 3.67
N LEU A 125 -5.44 10.55 3.76
CA LEU A 125 -6.06 11.24 2.63
C LEU A 125 -5.90 12.77 2.78
N PRO A 126 -5.42 13.48 1.74
CA PRO A 126 -4.85 12.94 0.51
C PRO A 126 -3.53 12.18 0.77
N PRO A 127 -3.22 11.16 -0.05
CA PRO A 127 -1.95 10.43 0.08
C PRO A 127 -0.76 11.35 -0.14
N SER A 128 0.30 11.12 0.63
CA SER A 128 1.49 11.96 0.58
C SER A 128 2.22 11.85 -0.76
N PHE A 129 3.10 12.81 -1.05
CA PHE A 129 3.97 12.73 -2.23
C PHE A 129 4.80 11.44 -2.23
N TRP A 130 5.31 11.03 -1.06
CA TRP A 130 6.11 9.83 -0.90
C TRP A 130 5.30 8.55 -1.15
N ASP A 131 4.02 8.52 -0.75
CA ASP A 131 3.14 7.38 -1.03
C ASP A 131 2.90 7.22 -2.53
N LYS A 132 2.62 8.34 -3.23
CA LYS A 132 2.44 8.34 -4.68
C LYS A 132 3.71 7.92 -5.41
N LEU A 133 4.87 8.41 -4.96
CA LEU A 133 6.15 8.03 -5.54
C LEU A 133 6.47 6.55 -5.27
N ALA A 134 6.20 6.04 -4.07
CA ALA A 134 6.43 4.64 -3.72
C ALA A 134 5.47 3.68 -4.44
N ALA A 135 4.25 4.14 -4.75
CA ALA A 135 3.27 3.40 -5.55
C ALA A 135 3.63 3.37 -7.05
N ALA A 136 4.31 4.41 -7.55
CA ALA A 136 4.71 4.51 -8.95
C ALA A 136 5.97 3.70 -9.31
N ARG A 137 6.68 3.14 -8.32
CA ARG A 137 7.87 2.31 -8.57
C ARG A 137 7.45 0.87 -8.88
N PRO A 138 7.98 0.24 -9.94
CA PRO A 138 8.00 -1.21 -10.04
C PRO A 138 8.68 -1.74 -8.77
N ARG A 139 7.96 -2.52 -7.97
CA ARG A 139 8.59 -3.13 -6.79
C ARG A 139 9.43 -4.31 -7.28
N LEU A 140 10.59 -4.47 -6.65
CA LEU A 140 11.56 -5.53 -6.88
C LEU A 140 11.37 -6.66 -5.87
#